data_AF-A0A9C8FV75-F1
#
_entry.id   AF-A0A9C8FV75-F1
#
_cell.length_a   1.000
_cell.length_b   1.000
_cell.length_c   1.000
_cell.angle_alpha   90.00
_cell.angle_beta   90.00
_cell.angle_gamma   90.00
#
_symmetry.space_group_name_H-M   'P 1'
#
loop_
_entity.id
_entity.type
_entity.pdbx_description
1 polymer ?
#
loop_
_entity_poly.entity_id
_entity_poly.type
_entity_poly.pdbx_seq_one_letter_code
_entity_poly.pdbx_strand_id
1 'polypeptide(L)'
;MRFILPLSITLLLLSVTLGLFATPLQSAPTGSIGTSFEGRDIVFYRFGEGERSIVVYGGIHGGYEWNTIWLSHELITYYLENGDSLPGNISLYIIPCLNPDGLARVDGRGDCAGTDFANFDYSFEESKKGRFNARGVDLNRN
;
A
#
# COMPACT_ATOMS: atom_id res chain seq x y z
N MET A 1 -6.11 72.36 21.20
CA MET A 1 -5.28 71.47 22.07
C MET A 1 -6.12 70.29 22.51
N ARG A 2 -5.48 69.10 22.57
CA ARG A 2 -5.97 67.79 23.06
C ARG A 2 -6.68 66.89 22.04
N PHE A 3 -5.84 66.23 21.25
CA PHE A 3 -6.07 64.90 20.67
C PHE A 3 -6.15 63.84 21.77
N ILE A 4 -7.07 62.88 21.62
CA ILE A 4 -7.05 61.58 22.33
C ILE A 4 -7.39 60.51 21.29
N LEU A 5 -6.41 59.66 20.96
CA LEU A 5 -6.58 58.37 20.28
C LEU A 5 -6.25 57.27 21.30
N PRO A 6 -7.06 56.21 21.36
CA PRO A 6 -6.53 54.84 21.51
C PRO A 6 -7.23 53.90 20.48
N LEU A 7 -6.77 52.72 20.09
CA LEU A 7 -5.90 51.73 20.70
C LEU A 7 -5.44 50.75 19.57
N SER A 8 -4.14 50.45 19.56
CA SER A 8 -3.49 49.14 19.33
C SER A 8 -4.00 48.07 18.33
N ILE A 9 -3.03 47.63 17.49
CA ILE A 9 -2.60 46.24 17.21
C ILE A 9 -3.60 45.39 16.38
N THR A 10 -3.27 44.90 15.18
CA THR A 10 -2.51 43.65 14.99
C THR A 10 -1.95 43.53 13.56
N LEU A 11 -0.65 43.27 13.44
CA LEU A 11 0.01 42.75 12.26
C LEU A 11 -0.12 41.21 12.28
N LEU A 12 -0.59 40.56 11.22
CA LEU A 12 -0.38 39.13 11.02
C LEU A 12 0.17 38.86 9.61
N LEU A 13 1.42 38.42 9.62
CA LEU A 13 2.22 37.88 8.52
C LEU A 13 1.81 36.44 8.15
N LEU A 14 2.27 36.00 6.97
CA LEU A 14 2.52 34.60 6.57
C LEU A 14 1.25 33.73 6.43
N SER A 15 1.11 32.75 5.55
CA SER A 15 1.97 32.04 4.59
C SER A 15 1.09 30.94 4.02
N VAL A 16 1.12 30.65 2.72
CA VAL A 16 1.01 29.26 2.27
C VAL A 16 1.87 29.09 1.02
N THR A 17 3.18 28.95 1.21
CA THR A 17 3.96 28.07 0.34
C THR A 17 4.09 26.75 1.09
N LEU A 18 3.16 25.82 0.86
CA LEU A 18 3.39 24.40 1.12
C LEU A 18 3.38 23.67 -0.23
N GLY A 19 4.47 23.85 -0.97
CA GLY A 19 4.96 22.80 -1.85
C GLY A 19 5.91 21.93 -1.03
N LEU A 20 5.84 20.62 -1.28
CA LEU A 20 6.67 19.56 -0.70
C LEU A 20 6.37 19.20 0.76
N PHE A 21 5.30 18.45 0.98
CA PHE A 21 5.36 17.07 1.44
C PHE A 21 3.97 16.48 1.13
N ALA A 22 3.78 16.00 -0.10
CA ALA A 22 2.67 15.09 -0.35
C ALA A 22 2.99 13.85 0.50
N THR A 23 2.32 13.73 1.64
CA THR A 23 2.22 12.44 2.31
C THR A 23 1.72 11.48 1.24
N PRO A 24 2.37 10.32 1.01
CA PRO A 24 1.78 9.34 0.12
C PRO A 24 0.35 9.12 0.61
N LEU A 25 -0.62 9.17 -0.30
CA LEU A 25 -2.02 8.98 0.03
C LEU A 25 -2.16 7.54 0.54
N GLN A 26 -1.94 7.32 1.84
CA GLN A 26 -2.03 6.02 2.45
C GLN A 26 -3.52 5.72 2.60
N SER A 27 -4.11 5.15 1.55
CA SER A 27 -5.44 4.57 1.68
C SER A 27 -5.35 3.30 2.51
N ALA A 28 -6.27 3.14 3.44
CA ALA A 28 -6.49 1.86 4.09
C ALA A 28 -6.96 0.84 3.05
N PRO A 29 -6.64 -0.45 3.21
CA PRO A 29 -7.21 -1.47 2.34
C PRO A 29 -8.75 -1.41 2.33
N THR A 30 -9.35 -1.74 1.19
CA THR A 30 -10.81 -1.80 1.06
C THR A 30 -11.42 -2.93 1.89
N GLY A 31 -10.69 -4.04 2.04
CA GLY A 31 -11.10 -5.16 2.86
C GLY A 31 -10.06 -6.27 2.90
N SER A 32 -10.48 -7.44 3.38
CA SER A 32 -9.69 -8.66 3.45
C SER A 32 -10.43 -9.80 2.78
N ILE A 33 -9.70 -10.68 2.08
CA ILE A 33 -10.24 -11.93 1.52
C ILE A 33 -10.09 -13.13 2.46
N GLY A 34 -9.53 -12.91 3.65
CA GLY A 34 -9.32 -13.93 4.67
C GLY A 34 -7.99 -13.76 5.38
N THR A 35 -7.61 -14.76 6.15
CA THR A 35 -6.34 -14.78 6.90
C THR A 35 -5.43 -15.89 6.39
N SER A 36 -4.13 -15.65 6.46
CA SER A 36 -3.09 -16.66 6.26
C SER A 36 -3.11 -17.73 7.36
N PHE A 37 -2.22 -18.71 7.26
CA PHE A 37 -2.16 -19.80 8.24
C PHE A 37 -1.71 -19.30 9.62
N GLU A 38 -0.79 -18.35 9.68
CA GLU A 38 -0.37 -17.72 10.94
C GLU A 38 -1.25 -16.51 11.34
N GLY A 39 -2.39 -16.31 10.67
CA GLY A 39 -3.41 -15.33 11.08
C GLY A 39 -3.19 -13.90 10.59
N ARG A 40 -2.39 -13.69 9.53
CA ARG A 40 -2.20 -12.36 8.92
C ARG A 40 -3.28 -12.11 7.88
N ASP A 41 -3.85 -10.91 7.87
CA ASP A 41 -4.86 -10.54 6.87
C ASP A 41 -4.30 -10.53 5.45
N ILE A 42 -5.07 -11.08 4.51
CA ILE A 42 -4.81 -10.99 3.08
C ILE A 42 -5.70 -9.89 2.52
N VAL A 43 -5.15 -8.68 2.52
CA VAL A 43 -5.89 -7.45 2.22
C VAL A 43 -6.04 -7.22 0.72
N PHE A 44 -7.05 -6.44 0.32
CA PHE A 44 -7.22 -5.98 -1.05
C PHE A 44 -7.60 -4.50 -1.12
N TYR A 45 -7.30 -3.89 -2.26
CA TYR A 45 -7.70 -2.55 -2.66
C TYR A 45 -8.62 -2.64 -3.86
N ARG A 46 -9.70 -1.87 -3.87
CA ARG A 46 -10.66 -1.83 -4.98
C ARG A 46 -10.72 -0.44 -5.59
N PHE A 47 -10.72 -0.39 -6.91
CA PHE A 47 -10.94 0.82 -7.71
C PHE A 47 -12.06 0.59 -8.72
N GLY A 48 -12.92 1.58 -8.91
CA GLY A 48 -14.07 1.50 -9.82
C GLY A 48 -15.22 0.65 -9.29
N GLU A 49 -16.37 0.80 -9.94
CA GLU A 49 -17.64 0.14 -9.59
C GLU A 49 -18.27 -0.57 -10.81
N GLY A 50 -17.49 -0.78 -11.87
CA GLY A 50 -17.98 -1.41 -13.09
C GLY A 50 -18.23 -2.92 -12.94
N GLU A 51 -19.10 -3.46 -13.80
CA GLU A 51 -19.56 -4.85 -13.72
C GLU A 51 -18.45 -5.89 -14.00
N ARG A 52 -17.43 -5.53 -14.79
CA ARG A 52 -16.33 -6.45 -15.11
C ARG A 52 -15.22 -6.36 -14.06
N SER A 53 -15.01 -7.45 -13.34
CA SER A 53 -13.93 -7.52 -12.35
C SER A 53 -12.59 -7.95 -12.96
N ILE A 54 -11.52 -7.24 -12.61
CA ILE A 54 -10.13 -7.62 -12.89
C ILE A 54 -9.42 -7.75 -11.55
N VAL A 55 -8.69 -8.86 -11.38
CA VAL A 55 -7.89 -9.09 -10.18
C VAL A 55 -6.42 -9.11 -10.55
N VAL A 56 -5.63 -8.31 -9.86
CA VAL A 56 -4.17 -8.30 -9.89
C VAL A 56 -3.69 -8.71 -8.50
N TYR A 57 -2.73 -9.62 -8.43
CA TYR A 57 -2.15 -10.02 -7.16
C TYR A 57 -0.62 -10.15 -7.25
N GLY A 58 0.04 -9.80 -6.15
CA GLY A 58 1.47 -9.97 -5.94
C GLY A 58 1.78 -10.96 -4.81
N GLY A 59 3.06 -11.20 -4.58
CA GLY A 59 3.56 -11.88 -3.39
C GLY A 59 3.00 -13.28 -3.17
N ILE A 60 2.73 -14.04 -4.23
CA ILE A 60 2.36 -15.47 -4.09
C ILE A 60 3.53 -16.26 -3.47
N HIS A 61 4.75 -15.87 -3.79
CA HIS A 61 5.96 -16.18 -3.03
C HIS A 61 6.43 -14.94 -2.27
N GLY A 62 5.89 -14.70 -1.07
CA GLY A 62 5.97 -13.42 -0.36
C GLY A 62 7.39 -12.85 -0.20
N GLY A 63 8.38 -13.69 0.10
CA GLY A 63 9.78 -13.26 0.15
C GLY A 63 10.51 -13.37 -1.19
N TYR A 64 10.32 -14.46 -1.93
CA TYR A 64 11.11 -14.76 -3.13
C TYR A 64 10.78 -13.82 -4.30
N GLU A 65 9.53 -13.39 -4.39
CA GLU A 65 8.99 -12.49 -5.43
C GLU A 65 8.49 -11.18 -4.79
N TRP A 66 9.15 -10.71 -3.72
CA TRP A 66 8.77 -9.51 -2.98
C TRP A 66 8.61 -8.26 -3.87
N ASN A 67 9.36 -8.18 -4.97
CA ASN A 67 9.27 -7.10 -5.95
C ASN A 67 7.87 -6.97 -6.58
N THR A 68 7.10 -8.07 -6.65
CA THR A 68 5.71 -8.03 -7.13
C THR A 68 4.75 -7.41 -6.10
N ILE A 69 5.09 -7.48 -4.82
CA ILE A 69 4.38 -6.77 -3.74
C ILE A 69 4.62 -5.28 -3.91
N TRP A 70 5.87 -4.87 -4.14
CA TRP A 70 6.20 -3.48 -4.44
C TRP A 70 5.46 -2.97 -5.68
N LEU A 71 5.51 -3.69 -6.81
CA LEU A 71 4.77 -3.31 -8.01
C LEU A 71 3.26 -3.16 -7.75
N SER A 72 2.68 -4.02 -6.91
CA SER A 72 1.27 -3.90 -6.54
C SER A 72 0.99 -2.60 -5.77
N HIS A 73 1.89 -2.16 -4.90
CA HIS A 73 1.80 -0.88 -4.20
C HIS A 73 2.00 0.34 -5.12
N GLU A 74 2.87 0.23 -6.13
CA GLU A 74 2.97 1.25 -7.19
C GLU A 74 1.65 1.38 -7.96
N LEU A 75 1.00 0.25 -8.29
CA LEU A 75 -0.31 0.26 -8.94
C LEU A 75 -1.40 0.85 -8.04
N ILE A 76 -1.41 0.49 -6.74
CA ILE A 76 -2.35 1.07 -5.76
C ILE A 76 -2.17 2.60 -5.71
N THR A 77 -0.93 3.07 -5.59
CA THR A 77 -0.61 4.51 -5.56
C THR A 77 -1.08 5.19 -6.85
N TYR A 78 -0.78 4.60 -8.01
CA TYR A 78 -1.20 5.13 -9.30
C TYR A 78 -2.72 5.29 -9.38
N TYR A 79 -3.50 4.27 -9.02
CA TYR A 79 -4.96 4.33 -9.13
C TYR A 79 -5.64 5.15 -8.02
N LEU A 80 -4.97 5.39 -6.89
CA LEU A 80 -5.43 6.38 -5.90
C LEU A 80 -5.35 7.80 -6.46
N GLU A 81 -4.32 8.10 -7.24
CA GLU A 81 -4.10 9.42 -7.84
C GLU A 81 -4.82 9.57 -9.20
N ASN A 82 -5.06 8.46 -9.89
CA ASN A 82 -5.56 8.44 -11.27
C ASN A 82 -6.78 7.53 -11.42
N GLY A 83 -7.71 7.53 -10.47
CA GLY A 83 -8.89 6.66 -10.49
C GLY A 83 -9.73 6.77 -11.77
N ASP A 84 -9.81 7.97 -12.35
CA ASP A 84 -10.55 8.25 -13.59
C ASP A 84 -9.90 7.64 -14.86
N SER A 85 -8.66 7.13 -14.75
CA SER A 85 -7.99 6.42 -15.85
C SER A 85 -8.58 5.02 -16.10
N LEU A 86 -9.30 4.47 -15.12
CA LEU A 86 -9.91 3.15 -15.22
C LEU A 86 -11.18 3.23 -16.09
N PRO A 87 -11.37 2.37 -17.09
CA PRO A 87 -12.61 2.35 -17.86
C PRO A 87 -13.83 2.09 -16.96
N GLY A 88 -14.92 2.84 -17.15
CA GLY A 88 -16.07 2.83 -16.23
C GLY A 88 -16.80 1.48 -16.09
N ASN A 89 -16.56 0.53 -16.99
CA ASN A 89 -17.12 -0.82 -16.90
C ASN A 89 -16.22 -1.80 -16.11
N ILE A 90 -15.09 -1.34 -15.55
CA ILE A 90 -14.15 -2.15 -14.77
C ILE A 90 -14.28 -1.88 -13.26
N SER A 91 -14.21 -2.95 -12.47
CA SER A 91 -13.79 -2.94 -11.07
C SER A 91 -12.43 -3.62 -10.97
N LEU A 92 -11.40 -2.90 -10.54
CA LEU A 92 -10.04 -3.42 -10.36
C LEU A 92 -9.82 -3.76 -8.89
N TYR A 93 -9.40 -4.99 -8.62
CA TYR A 93 -9.00 -5.47 -7.30
C TYR A 93 -7.49 -5.74 -7.30
N ILE A 94 -6.77 -5.17 -6.34
CA ILE A 94 -5.34 -5.38 -6.16
C ILE A 94 -5.11 -6.03 -4.80
N ILE A 95 -4.52 -7.23 -4.80
CA ILE A 95 -4.10 -7.95 -3.60
C ILE A 95 -2.57 -7.89 -3.54
N PRO A 96 -1.98 -6.98 -2.74
CA PRO A 96 -0.54 -6.73 -2.81
C PRO A 96 0.30 -7.96 -2.45
N CYS A 97 -0.16 -8.78 -1.51
CA CYS A 97 0.52 -10.02 -1.15
C CYS A 97 -0.46 -11.13 -0.79
N LEU A 98 -0.31 -12.28 -1.44
CA LEU A 98 -1.07 -13.50 -1.14
C LEU A 98 -0.42 -14.38 -0.06
N ASN A 99 0.88 -14.24 0.17
CA ASN A 99 1.64 -15.03 1.13
C ASN A 99 2.31 -14.16 2.20
N PRO A 100 1.52 -13.52 3.10
CA PRO A 100 2.07 -12.69 4.17
C PRO A 100 2.93 -13.50 5.15
N ASP A 101 2.67 -14.80 5.30
CA ASP A 101 3.48 -15.69 6.13
C ASP A 101 4.88 -15.90 5.54
N GLY A 102 4.96 -16.10 4.22
CA GLY A 102 6.23 -16.18 3.50
C GLY A 102 7.00 -14.86 3.57
N LEU A 103 6.31 -13.73 3.41
CA LEU A 103 6.92 -12.41 3.58
C LEU A 103 7.52 -12.23 4.98
N ALA A 104 6.78 -12.62 6.03
CA ALA A 104 7.21 -12.55 7.42
C ALA A 104 8.50 -13.34 7.72
N ARG A 105 8.84 -14.36 6.92
CA ARG A 105 10.11 -15.09 7.05
C ARG A 105 11.32 -14.27 6.65
N VAL A 106 11.11 -13.18 5.90
CA VAL A 106 12.16 -12.31 5.36
C VAL A 106 12.17 -10.97 6.10
N ASP A 107 11.02 -10.32 6.30
CA ASP A 107 10.94 -9.01 6.96
C ASP A 107 10.59 -9.03 8.45
N GLY A 108 10.27 -10.20 9.00
CA GLY A 108 9.84 -10.37 10.40
C GLY A 108 8.44 -9.84 10.71
N ARG A 109 7.74 -9.23 9.75
CA ARG A 109 6.42 -8.60 9.92
C ARG A 109 5.34 -9.35 9.16
N GLY A 110 5.53 -9.50 7.84
CA GLY A 110 4.47 -9.95 6.93
C GLY A 110 3.37 -8.90 6.75
N ASP A 111 3.72 -7.62 6.87
CA ASP A 111 2.78 -6.52 6.69
C ASP A 111 2.59 -6.24 5.19
N CYS A 112 1.49 -6.76 4.64
CA CYS A 112 1.18 -6.61 3.22
C CYS A 112 0.43 -5.31 2.89
N ALA A 113 0.02 -4.53 3.89
CA ALA A 113 -0.56 -3.20 3.72
C ALA A 113 0.47 -2.07 3.84
N GLY A 114 1.62 -2.34 4.48
CA GLY A 114 2.74 -1.40 4.57
C GLY A 114 3.34 -1.06 3.21
N THR A 115 4.00 0.10 3.10
CA THR A 115 4.58 0.62 1.84
C THR A 115 6.10 0.71 1.88
N ASP A 116 6.74 0.24 2.95
CA ASP A 116 8.19 0.26 3.17
C ASP A 116 8.91 -0.86 2.40
N PHE A 117 8.56 -1.05 1.12
CA PHE A 117 9.20 -2.00 0.21
C PHE A 117 10.36 -1.37 -0.59
N ALA A 118 10.48 -0.04 -0.58
CA ALA A 118 11.62 0.64 -1.21
C ALA A 118 12.96 0.34 -0.52
N ASN A 119 12.92 -0.11 0.74
CA ASN A 119 14.10 -0.46 1.55
C ASN A 119 14.31 -1.99 1.69
N PHE A 120 13.64 -2.79 0.85
CA PHE A 120 13.73 -4.24 0.89
C PHE A 120 15.04 -4.71 0.21
N ASP A 121 16.16 -4.65 0.94
CA ASP A 121 17.48 -5.10 0.47
C ASP A 121 17.84 -6.47 1.07
N TYR A 122 17.10 -7.51 0.68
CA TYR A 122 17.43 -8.90 1.04
C TYR A 122 18.21 -9.58 -0.06
N SER A 123 19.22 -10.34 0.34
CA SER A 123 19.91 -11.22 -0.61
C SER A 123 18.93 -12.23 -1.22
N PHE A 124 19.23 -12.69 -2.44
CA PHE A 124 18.45 -13.76 -3.08
C PHE A 124 18.37 -15.03 -2.21
N GLU A 125 19.41 -15.30 -1.42
CA GLU A 125 19.43 -16.43 -0.49
C GLU A 125 18.45 -16.26 0.67
N GLU A 126 18.31 -15.04 1.20
CA GLU A 126 17.32 -14.73 2.23
C GLU A 126 15.90 -14.74 1.68
N SER A 127 15.70 -14.18 0.49
CA SER A 127 14.37 -14.08 -0.13
C SER A 127 13.72 -15.45 -0.34
N LYS A 128 14.51 -16.48 -0.68
CA LYS A 128 14.04 -17.87 -0.83
C LYS A 128 13.33 -18.42 0.41
N LYS A 129 13.66 -17.95 1.62
CA LYS A 129 12.97 -18.38 2.86
C LYS A 129 11.47 -18.07 2.83
N GLY A 130 11.08 -17.03 2.08
CA GLY A 130 9.69 -16.64 1.91
C GLY A 130 9.02 -17.19 0.65
N ARG A 131 9.58 -18.22 0.00
CA ARG A 131 8.96 -18.86 -1.18
C ARG A 131 7.66 -19.58 -0.82
N PHE A 132 7.70 -20.40 0.21
CA PHE A 132 6.58 -21.24 0.64
C PHE A 132 5.70 -20.50 1.66
N ASN A 133 4.46 -20.96 1.87
CA ASN A 133 3.65 -20.48 2.99
C ASN A 133 4.15 -21.05 4.34
N ALA A 134 3.53 -20.69 5.45
CA ALA A 134 3.91 -21.19 6.78
C ALA A 134 3.84 -22.72 6.94
N ARG A 135 3.15 -23.42 6.05
CA ARG A 135 3.04 -24.89 6.03
C ARG A 135 4.05 -25.56 5.09
N GLY A 136 4.95 -24.80 4.47
CA GLY A 136 5.93 -25.32 3.51
C GLY A 136 5.34 -25.65 2.13
N VAL A 137 4.17 -25.11 1.80
CA VAL A 137 3.49 -25.33 0.51
C VAL A 137 3.82 -24.20 -0.47
N ASP A 138 4.09 -24.56 -1.72
CA ASP A 138 4.20 -23.59 -2.82
C ASP A 138 2.79 -23.24 -3.27
N LEU A 139 2.33 -22.03 -2.96
CA LEU A 139 0.95 -21.62 -3.26
C LEU A 139 0.64 -21.63 -4.77
N ASN A 140 1.65 -21.50 -5.62
CA ASN A 140 1.49 -21.58 -7.07
C ASN A 140 1.48 -23.03 -7.59
N ARG A 141 1.45 -24.02 -6.68
CA ARG A 141 1.39 -25.46 -6.98
C ARG A 141 0.45 -26.21 -6.01
N ASN A 142 -0.48 -25.49 -5.38
CA ASN A 142 -1.42 -26.01 -4.38
C ASN A 142 -2.76 -26.43 -4.98
#